data_AF-A0A3D8UJ09-F1
#
_entry.id   AF-A0A3D8UJ09-F1
#
_cell.length_a   1.000
_cell.length_b   1.000
_cell.length_c   1.000
_cell.angle_alpha   90.00
_cell.angle_beta   90.00
_cell.angle_gamma   90.00
#
_symmetry.space_group_name_H-M   'P 1'
#
loop_
_entity.id
_entity.type
_entity.pdbx_description
1 polymer ?
#
loop_
_entity_poly.entity_id
_entity_poly.type
_entity_poly.pdbx_seq_one_letter_code
_entity_poly.pdbx_strand_id
1 'polypeptide(L)'
;MSKESIKLNISGMTCVNCSNGIEKVVKKLKGLESSKVSFASNEGEFYINSEVLDKHTLINKIKKLGYGVEEDLKALEKAKLMAYNKLKIIFLISATSTLIMFYFVFMPLENLQSNVYLMFALASLVQFYAGGRFYSLAYKSVSNKNYDMNVLVALGTSAAYFYSVFVVFFPQSFPEHLRFIYFDGAAVIITFILLGRLLEERSKTKATDSLKKLMDLAPLNANLITEDGTIQSVLASNLKVGNKVLIKAGEKVSTDAVIIKGDTDINSSMITGEFLPVYKTIGDEVIAGTLNTTGIIEVEVLKKSTDTTLSKIIALLSTAQSKKLPISRFADKVANIFVPTVIGISILTFLVWYFLVGDALSAILASISVLIISCPC
;
A
#
# COMPACT_ATOMS: atom_id res chain seq x y z
N MET A 1 0.77 27.65 22.59
CA MET A 1 1.39 26.45 21.99
C MET A 1 0.67 26.15 20.70
N SER A 2 1.24 26.54 19.56
CA SER A 2 0.67 26.32 18.24
C SER A 2 0.76 24.84 17.88
N LYS A 3 -0.36 24.13 18.06
CA LYS A 3 -0.50 22.75 17.61
C LYS A 3 -0.90 22.78 16.14
N GLU A 4 -0.11 22.10 15.31
CA GLU A 4 -0.38 22.01 13.89
C GLU A 4 -0.60 20.55 13.49
N SER A 5 -1.71 20.29 12.80
CA SER A 5 -2.01 18.98 12.22
C SER A 5 -1.50 18.95 10.79
N ILE A 6 -0.51 18.11 10.52
CA ILE A 6 0.03 17.90 9.17
C ILE A 6 -0.45 16.55 8.66
N LYS A 7 -1.11 16.58 7.49
CA LYS A 7 -1.43 15.38 6.71
C LYS A 7 -0.39 15.21 5.61
N LEU A 8 0.18 14.01 5.53
CA LEU A 8 1.17 13.64 4.51
C LEU A 8 0.72 12.37 3.79
N ASN A 9 0.80 12.37 2.46
CA ASN A 9 0.59 11.16 1.67
C ASN A 9 1.91 10.39 1.59
N ILE A 10 1.93 9.14 2.06
CA ILE A 10 3.13 8.33 2.18
C ILE A 10 3.09 7.19 1.18
N SER A 11 4.04 7.17 0.24
CA SER A 11 4.17 6.12 -0.78
C SER A 11 5.18 5.03 -0.35
N GLY A 12 5.02 3.82 -0.87
CA GLY A 12 5.92 2.70 -0.60
C GLY A 12 5.62 1.89 0.67
N MET A 13 4.50 2.15 1.35
CA MET A 13 4.02 1.26 2.42
C MET A 13 3.40 0.01 1.82
N THR A 14 3.76 -1.17 2.35
CA THR A 14 3.37 -2.45 1.74
C THR A 14 2.70 -3.41 2.72
N CYS A 15 2.54 -2.99 3.97
CA CYS A 15 1.83 -3.74 5.02
C CYS A 15 1.53 -2.81 6.21
N VAL A 16 0.69 -3.28 7.13
CA VAL A 16 0.39 -2.58 8.39
C VAL A 16 1.63 -2.45 9.27
N ASN A 17 2.54 -3.42 9.25
CA ASN A 17 3.85 -3.29 9.91
C ASN A 17 4.70 -2.14 9.37
N CYS A 18 4.62 -1.78 8.08
CA CYS A 18 5.27 -0.57 7.57
C CYS A 18 4.70 0.69 8.25
N SER A 19 3.37 0.81 8.32
CA SER A 19 2.72 1.96 9.00
C SER A 19 3.06 2.02 10.50
N ASN A 20 3.09 0.88 11.19
CA ASN A 20 3.47 0.81 12.60
C ASN A 20 4.96 1.14 12.79
N GLY A 21 5.82 0.75 11.85
CA GLY A 21 7.25 1.10 11.84
C GLY A 21 7.46 2.61 11.73
N ILE A 22 6.73 3.27 10.84
CA ILE A 22 6.74 4.73 10.72
C ILE A 22 6.25 5.38 12.02
N GLU A 23 5.11 4.96 12.57
CA GLU A 23 4.59 5.48 13.86
C GLU A 23 5.62 5.33 14.98
N LYS A 24 6.25 4.15 15.13
CA LYS A 24 7.25 3.90 16.17
C LYS A 24 8.48 4.78 16.04
N VAL A 25 8.95 5.03 14.82
CA VAL A 25 10.15 5.85 14.58
C VAL A 25 9.85 7.32 14.75
N VAL A 26 8.72 7.78 14.20
CA VAL A 26 8.30 9.18 14.27
C VAL A 26 7.97 9.58 15.70
N LYS A 27 7.39 8.68 16.50
CA LYS A 27 7.11 8.90 17.95
C LYS A 27 8.37 9.18 18.79
N LYS A 28 9.57 8.87 18.28
CA LYS A 28 10.85 9.20 18.95
C LYS A 28 11.33 10.63 18.67
N LEU A 29 10.68 11.37 17.76
CA LEU A 29 11.02 12.77 17.48
C LEU A 29 10.51 13.68 18.60
N LYS A 30 11.39 14.53 19.13
CA LYS A 30 11.00 15.58 20.07
C LYS A 30 10.10 16.59 19.36
N GLY A 31 8.97 16.96 19.98
CA GLY A 31 7.99 17.88 19.40
C GLY A 31 6.81 17.22 18.68
N LEU A 32 6.78 15.89 18.57
CA LEU A 32 5.61 15.16 18.08
C LEU A 32 4.71 14.73 19.26
N GLU A 33 3.46 15.20 19.29
CA GLU A 33 2.49 14.82 20.32
C GLU A 33 1.80 13.49 19.98
N SER A 34 1.36 13.33 18.72
CA SER A 34 0.75 12.09 18.26
C SER A 34 0.92 11.89 16.75
N SER A 35 0.94 10.63 16.34
CA SER A 35 0.99 10.23 14.94
C SER A 35 0.01 9.09 14.69
N LYS A 36 -0.77 9.20 13.62
CA LYS A 36 -1.59 8.11 13.08
C LYS A 36 -1.19 7.87 11.65
N VAL A 37 -0.67 6.69 11.35
CA VAL A 37 -0.33 6.31 9.97
C VAL A 37 -1.22 5.17 9.54
N SER A 38 -1.87 5.36 8.41
CA SER A 38 -2.79 4.39 7.83
C SER A 38 -2.20 3.82 6.55
N PHE A 39 -1.88 2.52 6.60
CA PHE A 39 -1.57 1.77 5.38
C PHE A 39 -2.74 1.79 4.39
N ALA A 40 -3.99 1.76 4.87
CA ALA A 40 -5.18 1.67 4.02
C ALA A 40 -5.31 2.89 3.11
N SER A 41 -5.23 4.10 3.67
CA SER A 41 -5.33 5.34 2.91
C SER A 41 -4.00 5.79 2.28
N ASN A 42 -2.87 5.20 2.68
CA ASN A 42 -1.53 5.71 2.38
C ASN A 42 -1.29 7.13 2.89
N GLU A 43 -1.86 7.44 4.04
CA GLU A 43 -1.80 8.76 4.66
C GLU A 43 -1.26 8.65 6.09
N GLY A 44 -0.48 9.65 6.49
CA GLY A 44 -0.06 9.87 7.86
C GLY A 44 -0.56 11.22 8.35
N GLU A 45 -1.26 11.21 9.48
CA GLU A 45 -1.66 12.41 10.21
C GLU A 45 -0.75 12.59 11.43
N PHE A 46 -0.08 13.73 11.50
CA PHE A 46 0.91 14.03 12.52
C PHE A 46 0.53 15.33 13.24
N TYR A 47 0.50 15.28 14.56
CA TYR A 47 0.26 16.43 15.42
C TYR A 47 1.61 16.88 15.97
N ILE A 48 2.09 18.00 15.43
CA ILE A 48 3.40 18.55 15.76
C ILE A 48 3.24 19.84 16.57
N ASN A 49 4.21 20.09 17.44
CA ASN A 49 4.45 21.42 17.98
C ASN A 49 5.38 22.17 17.02
N SER A 50 4.85 23.15 16.29
CA SER A 50 5.56 23.88 15.24
C SER A 50 6.74 24.71 15.76
N GLU A 51 6.87 24.91 17.08
CA GLU A 51 8.03 25.55 17.72
C GLU A 51 9.25 24.62 17.82
N VAL A 52 9.04 23.29 17.81
CA VAL A 52 10.09 22.29 18.12
C VAL A 52 10.40 21.38 16.93
N LEU A 53 9.41 21.12 16.07
CA LEU A 53 9.54 20.18 14.97
C LEU A 53 8.97 20.75 13.67
N ASP A 54 9.83 20.89 12.67
CA ASP A 54 9.43 21.38 11.35
C ASP A 54 8.97 20.25 10.41
N LYS A 55 8.03 20.58 9.50
CA LYS A 55 7.48 19.69 8.47
C LYS A 55 8.57 19.03 7.63
N HIS A 56 9.61 19.76 7.23
CA HIS A 56 10.69 19.19 6.41
C HIS A 56 11.50 18.13 7.16
N THR A 57 11.70 18.32 8.46
CA THR A 57 12.42 17.36 9.31
C THR A 57 11.66 16.04 9.42
N LEU A 58 10.33 16.11 9.55
CA LEU A 58 9.45 14.95 9.54
C LEU A 58 9.51 14.20 8.21
N ILE A 59 9.38 14.91 7.07
CA ILE A 59 9.45 14.33 5.73
C ILE A 59 10.79 13.63 5.49
N ASN A 60 11.90 14.28 5.84
CA ASN A 60 13.24 13.70 5.69
C ASN A 60 13.42 12.42 6.52
N LYS A 61 12.81 12.34 7.70
CA LYS A 61 12.85 11.13 8.52
C LYS A 61 12.10 9.98 7.87
N ILE A 62 10.93 10.25 7.30
CA ILE A 62 10.12 9.25 6.56
C ILE A 62 10.85 8.78 5.30
N LYS A 63 11.48 9.71 4.54
CA LYS A 63 12.33 9.37 3.39
C LYS A 63 13.53 8.50 3.76
N LYS A 64 14.20 8.78 4.88
CA LYS A 64 15.31 7.95 5.39
C LYS A 64 14.89 6.52 5.77
N LEU A 65 13.62 6.29 6.09
CA LEU A 65 13.09 4.93 6.31
C LEU A 65 12.84 4.16 5.00
N GLY A 66 12.92 4.86 3.85
CA GLY A 66 12.70 4.32 2.52
C GLY A 66 11.27 4.47 2.01
N TYR A 67 10.50 5.41 2.56
CA TYR A 67 9.15 5.72 2.11
C TYR A 67 9.13 7.07 1.38
N GLY A 68 8.32 7.20 0.33
CA GLY A 68 8.12 8.48 -0.35
C GLY A 68 7.08 9.32 0.37
N VAL A 69 7.17 10.65 0.23
CA VAL A 69 6.13 11.58 0.67
C VAL A 69 5.74 12.43 -0.54
N GLU A 70 4.49 12.34 -0.94
CA GLU A 70 3.94 13.02 -2.11
C GLU A 70 3.02 14.17 -1.66
N GLU A 71 3.17 15.34 -2.27
CA GLU A 71 2.35 16.52 -1.92
C GLU A 71 1.03 16.56 -2.69
N ASP A 72 0.95 15.92 -3.86
CA ASP A 72 -0.23 15.90 -4.74
C ASP A 72 -0.83 14.49 -4.84
N LEU A 73 -2.17 14.40 -4.82
CA LEU A 73 -2.92 13.18 -5.06
C LEU A 73 -2.56 12.55 -6.43
N LYS A 74 -2.37 13.37 -7.47
CA LYS A 74 -2.04 12.84 -8.82
C LYS A 74 -0.65 12.19 -8.86
N ALA A 75 0.32 12.76 -8.15
CA ALA A 75 1.66 12.19 -8.02
C ALA A 75 1.63 10.86 -7.25
N LEU A 76 0.86 10.81 -6.16
CA LEU A 76 0.62 9.60 -5.37
C LEU A 76 -0.03 8.48 -6.23
N GLU A 77 -1.01 8.81 -7.07
CA GLU A 77 -1.67 7.85 -7.95
C GLU A 77 -0.70 7.26 -8.98
N LYS A 78 0.09 8.11 -9.62
CA LYS A 78 1.10 7.66 -10.59
C LYS A 78 2.10 6.73 -9.93
N ALA A 79 2.55 7.06 -8.71
CA ALA A 79 3.45 6.22 -7.93
C ALA A 79 2.81 4.86 -7.56
N LYS A 80 1.53 4.84 -7.15
CA LYS A 80 0.78 3.61 -6.86
C LYS A 80 0.66 2.71 -8.09
N LEU A 81 0.29 3.27 -9.24
CA LEU A 81 0.12 2.52 -10.48
C LEU A 81 1.45 1.95 -10.99
N MET A 82 2.53 2.72 -10.89
CA MET A 82 3.88 2.23 -11.19
C MET A 82 4.29 1.07 -10.26
N ALA A 83 4.03 1.18 -8.96
CA ALA A 83 4.33 0.13 -8.00
C ALA A 83 3.53 -1.16 -8.26
N TYR A 84 2.24 -1.04 -8.59
CA TYR A 84 1.39 -2.18 -8.97
C TYR A 84 1.88 -2.86 -10.25
N ASN A 85 2.19 -2.09 -11.30
CA ASN A 85 2.72 -2.64 -12.55
C ASN A 85 4.07 -3.32 -12.35
N LYS A 86 4.95 -2.72 -11.54
CA LYS A 86 6.24 -3.35 -11.18
C LYS A 86 6.03 -4.68 -10.47
N LEU A 87 5.10 -4.76 -9.51
CA LEU A 87 4.77 -6.00 -8.81
C LEU A 87 4.19 -7.06 -9.76
N LYS A 88 3.31 -6.64 -10.68
CA LYS A 88 2.73 -7.52 -11.70
C LYS A 88 3.79 -8.10 -12.63
N ILE A 89 4.76 -7.29 -13.08
CA ILE A 89 5.86 -7.75 -13.93
C ILE A 89 6.75 -8.74 -13.17
N ILE A 90 7.11 -8.43 -11.92
CA ILE A 90 7.91 -9.34 -11.08
C ILE A 90 7.19 -10.67 -10.88
N PHE A 91 5.88 -10.64 -10.60
CA PHE A 91 5.07 -11.85 -10.49
C PHE A 91 5.03 -12.64 -11.79
N LEU A 92 4.81 -11.98 -12.94
CA LEU A 92 4.78 -12.65 -14.24
C LEU A 92 6.11 -13.35 -14.54
N ILE A 93 7.25 -12.69 -14.29
CA ILE A 93 8.59 -13.27 -14.46
C ILE A 93 8.78 -14.48 -13.52
N SER A 94 8.37 -14.35 -12.25
CA SER A 94 8.46 -15.44 -11.27
C SER A 94 7.61 -16.65 -11.69
N ALA A 95 6.37 -16.40 -12.11
CA ALA A 95 5.42 -17.42 -12.51
C ALA A 95 5.84 -18.14 -13.78
N THR A 96 6.31 -17.41 -14.80
CA THR A 96 6.83 -18.03 -16.03
C THR A 96 8.08 -18.85 -15.74
N SER A 97 9.03 -18.32 -14.97
CA SER A 97 10.23 -19.05 -14.58
C SER A 97 9.90 -20.34 -13.80
N THR A 98 8.95 -20.28 -12.86
CA THR A 98 8.53 -21.45 -12.07
C THR A 98 7.81 -22.49 -12.93
N LEU A 99 6.94 -22.06 -13.86
CA LEU A 99 6.29 -22.97 -14.81
C LEU A 99 7.28 -23.67 -15.74
N ILE A 100 8.29 -22.95 -16.21
CA ILE A 100 9.37 -23.53 -17.03
C ILE A 100 10.15 -24.58 -16.21
N MET A 101 10.45 -24.29 -14.94
CA MET A 101 11.11 -25.26 -14.05
C MET A 101 10.27 -26.53 -13.89
N PHE A 102 8.96 -26.42 -13.65
CA PHE A 102 8.08 -27.59 -13.57
C PHE A 102 8.04 -28.39 -14.86
N TYR A 103 7.96 -27.71 -16.01
CA TYR A 103 7.99 -28.39 -17.31
C TYR A 103 9.23 -29.29 -17.44
N PHE A 104 10.39 -28.77 -17.04
CA PHE A 104 11.65 -29.52 -17.07
C PHE A 104 11.78 -30.62 -16.01
N VAL A 105 11.02 -30.54 -14.90
CA VAL A 105 10.90 -31.64 -13.92
C VAL A 105 10.08 -32.79 -14.51
N PHE A 106 8.96 -32.50 -15.18
CA PHE A 106 8.08 -33.52 -15.76
C PHE A 106 8.57 -34.10 -17.09
N MET A 107 9.26 -33.30 -17.91
CA MET A 107 9.81 -33.72 -19.20
C MET A 107 11.32 -33.46 -19.22
N PRO A 108 12.13 -34.37 -18.63
CA PRO A 108 13.57 -34.20 -18.60
C PRO A 108 14.17 -34.28 -20.01
N LEU A 109 15.03 -33.32 -20.35
CA LEU A 109 15.87 -33.37 -21.55
C LEU A 109 16.82 -34.58 -21.49
N GLU A 110 17.20 -35.13 -22.65
CA GLU A 110 18.14 -36.26 -22.78
C GLU A 110 19.47 -36.04 -22.03
N ASN A 111 19.87 -34.77 -21.81
CA ASN A 111 21.00 -34.39 -20.96
C ASN A 111 20.55 -33.99 -19.55
N LEU A 112 20.60 -34.92 -18.58
CA LEU A 112 20.27 -34.66 -17.17
C LEU A 112 21.06 -33.48 -16.58
N GLN A 113 22.34 -33.35 -16.92
CA GLN A 113 23.22 -32.35 -16.33
C GLN A 113 22.86 -30.92 -16.78
N SER A 114 22.48 -30.76 -18.06
CA SER A 114 22.01 -29.48 -18.59
C SER A 114 20.70 -29.03 -17.95
N ASN A 115 19.83 -29.99 -17.61
CA ASN A 115 18.56 -29.70 -16.95
C ASN A 115 18.77 -29.09 -15.55
N VAL A 116 19.67 -29.68 -14.76
CA VAL A 116 19.99 -29.22 -13.40
C VAL A 116 20.58 -27.80 -13.38
N TYR A 117 21.50 -27.48 -14.30
CA TYR A 117 22.07 -26.13 -14.39
C TYR A 117 21.04 -25.09 -14.86
N LEU A 118 20.12 -25.47 -15.73
CA LEU A 118 19.04 -24.60 -16.18
C LEU A 118 18.04 -24.32 -15.03
N MET A 119 17.70 -25.34 -14.24
CA MET A 119 16.92 -25.16 -13.01
C MET A 119 17.61 -24.24 -12.01
N PHE A 120 18.93 -24.37 -11.82
CA PHE A 120 19.71 -23.45 -10.99
C PHE A 120 19.64 -22.00 -11.50
N ALA A 121 19.78 -21.78 -12.81
CA ALA A 121 19.71 -20.45 -13.40
C ALA A 121 18.32 -19.80 -13.23
N LEU A 122 17.24 -20.55 -13.47
CA LEU A 122 15.86 -20.09 -13.28
C LEU A 122 15.55 -19.86 -11.80
N ALA A 123 16.01 -20.74 -10.91
CA ALA A 123 15.85 -20.58 -9.47
C ALA A 123 16.61 -19.34 -8.97
N SER A 124 17.82 -19.08 -9.47
CA SER A 124 18.59 -17.87 -9.15
C SER A 124 17.83 -16.61 -9.55
N LEU A 125 17.22 -16.61 -10.74
CA LEU A 125 16.39 -15.51 -11.22
C LEU A 125 15.20 -15.29 -10.28
N VAL A 126 14.46 -16.33 -9.90
CA VAL A 126 13.33 -16.20 -8.98
C VAL A 126 13.80 -15.76 -7.58
N GLN A 127 14.86 -16.36 -7.05
CA GLN A 127 15.35 -16.12 -5.69
C GLN A 127 15.84 -14.68 -5.49
N PHE A 128 16.71 -14.20 -6.37
CA PHE A 128 17.37 -12.91 -6.18
C PHE A 128 16.65 -11.75 -6.86
N TYR A 129 16.06 -11.95 -8.04
CA TYR A 129 15.35 -10.87 -8.73
C TYR A 129 13.92 -10.71 -8.21
N ALA A 130 13.11 -11.78 -8.26
CA ALA A 130 11.73 -11.71 -7.78
C ALA A 130 11.65 -11.70 -6.24
N GLY A 131 12.49 -12.51 -5.59
CA GLY A 131 12.56 -12.63 -4.14
C GLY A 131 13.39 -11.54 -3.43
N GLY A 132 14.21 -10.77 -4.14
CA GLY A 132 15.12 -9.77 -3.57
C GLY A 132 14.44 -8.75 -2.63
N ARG A 133 13.17 -8.44 -2.90
CA ARG A 133 12.36 -7.59 -2.03
C ARG A 133 12.15 -8.20 -0.64
N PHE A 134 11.89 -9.50 -0.53
CA PHE A 134 11.66 -10.17 0.76
C PHE A 134 12.90 -10.10 1.65
N TYR A 135 14.09 -10.27 1.09
CA TYR A 135 15.35 -10.09 1.80
C TYR A 135 15.51 -8.69 2.39
N SER A 136 15.29 -7.66 1.58
CA SER A 136 15.41 -6.27 2.03
C SER A 136 14.43 -5.94 3.16
N LEU A 137 13.22 -6.50 3.11
CA LEU A 137 12.18 -6.31 4.12
C LEU A 137 12.45 -7.14 5.38
N ALA A 138 12.88 -8.39 5.23
CA ALA A 138 13.24 -9.27 6.33
C ALA A 138 14.37 -8.66 7.18
N TYR A 139 15.43 -8.16 6.53
CA TYR A 139 16.53 -7.48 7.21
C TYR A 139 16.05 -6.26 8.02
N LYS A 140 15.21 -5.42 7.41
CA LYS A 140 14.60 -4.27 8.10
C LYS A 140 13.70 -4.70 9.26
N SER A 141 12.95 -5.79 9.12
CA SER A 141 12.03 -6.28 10.17
C SER A 141 12.82 -6.76 11.39
N VAL A 142 13.83 -7.60 11.17
CA VAL A 142 14.70 -8.13 12.23
C VAL A 142 15.44 -6.99 12.95
N SER A 143 16.00 -6.04 12.20
CA SER A 143 16.66 -4.86 12.78
C SER A 143 15.73 -4.04 13.69
N ASN A 144 14.44 -4.01 13.38
CA ASN A 144 13.42 -3.33 14.18
C ASN A 144 12.77 -4.21 15.27
N LYS A 145 13.31 -5.41 15.55
CA LYS A 145 12.75 -6.41 16.48
C LYS A 145 11.29 -6.76 16.18
N ASN A 146 10.97 -6.87 14.90
CA ASN A 146 9.67 -7.32 14.41
C ASN A 146 9.89 -8.57 13.54
N TYR A 147 9.11 -9.61 13.79
CA TYR A 147 9.20 -10.87 13.05
C TYR A 147 7.97 -10.99 12.17
N ASP A 148 8.13 -10.65 10.90
CA ASP A 148 7.05 -10.74 9.92
C ASP A 148 7.23 -11.93 8.97
N MET A 149 6.21 -12.17 8.15
CA MET A 149 6.19 -13.23 7.14
C MET A 149 7.43 -13.19 6.22
N ASN A 150 8.03 -12.02 5.95
CA ASN A 150 9.19 -11.92 5.06
C ASN A 150 10.43 -12.60 5.64
N VAL A 151 10.57 -12.61 6.97
CA VAL A 151 11.70 -13.26 7.65
C VAL A 151 11.66 -14.76 7.40
N LEU A 152 10.49 -15.38 7.56
CA LEU A 152 10.31 -16.81 7.35
C LEU A 152 10.51 -17.18 5.88
N VAL A 153 9.95 -16.40 4.96
CA VAL A 153 10.12 -16.61 3.51
C VAL A 153 11.59 -16.51 3.12
N ALA A 154 12.28 -15.45 3.58
CA ALA A 154 13.69 -15.24 3.27
C ALA A 154 14.55 -16.39 3.80
N LEU A 155 14.32 -16.87 5.03
CA LEU A 155 15.07 -17.99 5.60
C LEU A 155 14.76 -19.32 4.90
N GLY A 156 13.48 -19.67 4.75
CA GLY A 156 13.06 -20.96 4.18
C GLY A 156 13.47 -21.13 2.73
N THR A 157 13.23 -20.10 1.90
CA THR A 157 13.60 -20.14 0.47
C THR A 157 15.12 -20.10 0.28
N SER A 158 15.86 -19.34 1.11
CA SER A 158 17.33 -19.37 1.08
C SER A 158 17.87 -20.73 1.48
N ALA A 159 17.32 -21.34 2.52
CA ALA A 159 17.74 -22.65 2.99
C ALA A 159 17.55 -23.72 1.91
N ALA A 160 16.37 -23.74 1.28
CA ALA A 160 16.07 -24.61 0.14
C ALA A 160 17.00 -24.36 -1.06
N TYR A 161 17.21 -23.08 -1.40
CA TYR A 161 18.05 -22.68 -2.52
C TYR A 161 19.52 -23.07 -2.29
N PHE A 162 20.13 -22.65 -1.18
CA PHE A 162 21.54 -22.94 -0.91
C PHE A 162 21.79 -24.44 -0.73
N TYR A 163 20.89 -25.17 -0.08
CA TYR A 163 20.97 -26.63 -0.03
C TYR A 163 21.05 -27.24 -1.44
N SER A 164 20.15 -26.82 -2.32
CA SER A 164 20.11 -27.27 -3.70
C SER A 164 21.39 -26.90 -4.47
N VAL A 165 21.94 -25.70 -4.27
CA VAL A 165 23.23 -25.29 -4.84
C VAL A 165 24.36 -26.22 -4.37
N PHE A 166 24.43 -26.52 -3.07
CA PHE A 166 25.46 -27.43 -2.54
C PHE A 166 25.35 -28.83 -3.15
N VAL A 167 24.13 -29.37 -3.29
CA VAL A 167 23.91 -30.68 -3.93
C VAL A 167 24.35 -30.70 -5.40
N VAL A 168 24.12 -29.61 -6.15
CA VAL A 168 24.49 -29.51 -7.57
C VAL A 168 26.00 -29.40 -7.79
N PHE A 169 26.70 -28.56 -7.01
CA PHE A 169 28.13 -28.33 -7.21
C PHE A 169 29.02 -29.34 -6.48
N PHE A 170 28.54 -29.94 -5.39
CA PHE A 170 29.30 -30.90 -4.58
C PHE A 170 28.54 -32.22 -4.39
N PRO A 171 28.16 -32.93 -5.47
CA PRO A 171 27.36 -34.16 -5.35
C PRO A 171 28.11 -35.28 -4.60
N GLN A 172 29.44 -35.29 -4.63
CA GLN A 172 30.26 -36.30 -3.96
C GLN A 172 30.23 -36.21 -2.42
N SER A 173 29.89 -35.04 -1.86
CA SER A 173 29.78 -34.85 -0.41
C SER A 173 28.46 -35.38 0.17
N PHE A 174 27.51 -35.75 -0.68
CA PHE A 174 26.19 -36.22 -0.26
C PHE A 174 25.98 -37.70 -0.62
N PRO A 175 25.44 -38.52 0.31
CA PRO A 175 24.95 -39.85 0.01
C PRO A 175 23.89 -39.81 -1.09
N GLU A 176 23.82 -40.85 -1.95
CA GLU A 176 22.88 -40.87 -3.09
C GLU A 176 21.41 -40.67 -2.67
N HIS A 177 21.03 -41.16 -1.49
CA HIS A 177 19.67 -41.04 -0.96
C HIS A 177 19.31 -39.64 -0.42
N LEU A 178 20.26 -38.70 -0.34
CA LEU A 178 20.02 -37.33 0.14
C LEU A 178 20.18 -36.25 -0.95
N ARG A 179 20.43 -36.63 -2.20
CA ARG A 179 20.63 -35.70 -3.32
C ARG A 179 19.31 -35.16 -3.89
N PHE A 180 18.42 -34.67 -3.02
CA PHE A 180 17.20 -33.99 -3.44
C PHE A 180 17.47 -32.53 -3.78
N ILE A 181 16.85 -32.03 -4.85
CA ILE A 181 16.96 -30.63 -5.29
C ILE A 181 15.61 -29.98 -5.00
N TYR A 182 15.62 -28.85 -4.28
CA TYR A 182 14.44 -28.10 -3.83
C TYR A 182 14.33 -26.71 -4.47
N PHE A 183 14.96 -26.51 -5.63
CA PHE A 183 14.90 -25.25 -6.38
C PHE A 183 13.46 -24.88 -6.76
N ASP A 184 12.67 -25.88 -7.16
CA ASP A 184 11.25 -25.77 -7.46
C ASP A 184 10.44 -25.34 -6.23
N GLY A 185 10.66 -25.97 -5.07
CA GLY A 185 9.99 -25.61 -3.82
C GLY A 185 10.23 -24.15 -3.42
N ALA A 186 11.48 -23.68 -3.49
CA ALA A 186 11.82 -22.29 -3.22
C ALA A 186 11.12 -21.31 -4.20
N ALA A 187 11.14 -21.63 -5.50
CA ALA A 187 10.54 -20.80 -6.54
C ALA A 187 9.00 -20.74 -6.43
N VAL A 188 8.37 -21.85 -6.07
CA VAL A 188 6.92 -21.96 -5.84
C VAL A 188 6.49 -21.07 -4.68
N ILE A 189 7.16 -21.18 -3.53
CA ILE A 189 6.84 -20.36 -2.35
C ILE A 189 6.92 -18.87 -2.68
N ILE A 190 8.01 -18.43 -3.34
CA ILE A 190 8.17 -17.03 -3.76
C ILE A 190 7.03 -16.59 -4.69
N THR A 191 6.69 -17.42 -5.68
CA THR A 191 5.66 -17.12 -6.67
C THR A 191 4.27 -17.01 -6.05
N PHE A 192 3.88 -17.94 -5.17
CA PHE A 192 2.57 -17.91 -4.50
C PHE A 192 2.43 -16.70 -3.58
N ILE A 193 3.47 -16.34 -2.84
CA ILE A 193 3.43 -15.17 -1.97
C ILE A 193 3.37 -13.87 -2.78
N LEU A 194 4.07 -13.81 -3.93
CA LEU A 194 3.92 -12.69 -4.87
C LEU A 194 2.50 -12.61 -5.44
N LEU A 195 1.87 -13.74 -5.75
CA LEU A 195 0.46 -13.80 -6.17
C LEU A 195 -0.46 -13.26 -5.07
N GLY A 196 -0.30 -13.73 -3.83
CA GLY A 196 -1.09 -13.27 -2.69
C GLY A 196 -1.00 -11.75 -2.52
N ARG A 197 0.21 -11.18 -2.59
CA ARG A 197 0.42 -9.72 -2.55
C ARG A 197 -0.21 -8.99 -3.74
N LEU A 198 -0.16 -9.57 -4.94
CA LEU A 198 -0.80 -8.97 -6.12
C LEU A 198 -2.33 -8.92 -5.95
N LEU A 199 -2.92 -9.97 -5.39
CA LEU A 199 -4.35 -10.02 -5.07
C LEU A 199 -4.73 -9.04 -3.96
N GLU A 200 -3.87 -8.89 -2.95
CA GLU A 200 -4.05 -7.92 -1.85
C GLU A 200 -4.06 -6.48 -2.40
N GLU A 201 -3.05 -6.09 -3.19
CA GLU A 201 -2.97 -4.74 -3.78
C GLU A 201 -4.11 -4.48 -4.78
N ARG A 202 -4.52 -5.48 -5.56
CA ARG A 202 -5.68 -5.37 -6.45
C ARG A 202 -6.96 -5.09 -5.67
N SER A 203 -7.17 -5.79 -4.57
CA SER A 203 -8.35 -5.62 -3.72
C SER A 203 -8.37 -4.24 -3.06
N LYS A 204 -7.21 -3.78 -2.58
CA LYS A 204 -7.04 -2.44 -2.00
C LYS A 204 -7.29 -1.32 -3.01
N THR A 205 -6.79 -1.48 -4.23
CA THR A 205 -6.98 -0.49 -5.30
C THR A 205 -8.46 -0.32 -5.64
N LYS A 206 -9.20 -1.43 -5.80
CA LYS A 206 -10.65 -1.40 -6.06
C LYS A 206 -11.45 -0.69 -4.97
N ALA A 207 -11.09 -0.88 -3.70
CA ALA A 207 -11.76 -0.18 -2.59
C ALA A 207 -11.50 1.33 -2.62
N THR A 208 -10.30 1.74 -3.05
CA THR A 208 -9.91 3.15 -3.14
C THR A 208 -10.59 3.86 -4.33
N ASP A 209 -10.79 3.17 -5.46
CA ASP A 209 -11.42 3.74 -6.66
C ASP A 209 -12.87 4.18 -6.42
N SER A 210 -13.61 3.51 -5.54
CA SER A 210 -14.99 3.90 -5.19
C SER A 210 -15.06 5.24 -4.46
N LEU A 211 -14.07 5.56 -3.62
CA LEU A 211 -13.98 6.88 -2.99
C LEU A 211 -13.59 7.96 -4.01
N LYS A 212 -12.73 7.63 -4.97
CA LYS A 212 -12.30 8.56 -6.02
C LYS A 212 -13.46 9.08 -6.87
N LYS A 213 -14.43 8.21 -7.19
CA LYS A 213 -15.65 8.63 -7.89
C LYS A 213 -16.43 9.73 -7.18
N LEU A 214 -16.30 9.84 -5.85
CA LEU A 214 -16.90 10.93 -5.07
C LEU A 214 -16.06 12.20 -5.11
N MET A 215 -14.72 12.09 -5.19
CA MET A 215 -13.80 13.23 -5.30
C MET A 215 -13.87 13.91 -6.68
N ASP A 216 -14.07 13.11 -7.75
CA ASP A 216 -14.30 13.64 -9.11
C ASP A 216 -15.65 14.37 -9.25
N LEU A 217 -16.51 14.36 -8.22
CA LEU A 217 -17.77 15.11 -8.22
C LEU A 217 -17.57 16.60 -7.96
N ALA A 218 -16.54 16.99 -7.22
CA ALA A 218 -16.24 18.40 -6.98
C ALA A 218 -15.61 19.01 -8.25
N PRO A 219 -16.19 20.09 -8.82
CA PRO A 219 -15.58 20.76 -9.96
C PRO A 219 -14.25 21.40 -9.55
N LEU A 220 -13.22 21.21 -10.38
CA LEU A 220 -11.88 21.75 -10.13
C LEU A 220 -11.82 23.27 -10.30
N ASN A 221 -12.70 23.83 -11.13
CA ASN A 221 -12.72 25.23 -11.50
C ASN A 221 -14.08 25.87 -11.17
N ALA A 222 -14.04 27.13 -10.81
CA ALA A 222 -15.18 27.99 -10.55
C ALA A 222 -15.08 29.28 -11.37
N ASN A 223 -16.22 29.80 -11.82
CA ASN A 223 -16.29 31.06 -12.57
C ASN A 223 -16.46 32.22 -11.60
N LEU A 224 -15.35 32.81 -11.15
CA LEU A 224 -15.34 33.96 -10.24
C LEU A 224 -15.74 35.23 -10.99
N ILE A 225 -16.61 36.04 -10.39
CA ILE A 225 -16.96 37.38 -10.86
C ILE A 225 -16.04 38.36 -10.14
N THR A 226 -15.15 39.00 -10.89
CA THR A 226 -14.22 40.02 -10.36
C THR A 226 -14.96 41.32 -10.04
N GLU A 227 -14.37 42.22 -9.26
CA GLU A 227 -14.97 43.53 -8.93
C GLU A 227 -15.30 44.36 -10.19
N ASP A 228 -14.54 44.15 -11.28
CA ASP A 228 -14.75 44.78 -12.59
C ASP A 228 -15.91 44.15 -13.41
N GLY A 229 -16.62 43.15 -12.87
CA GLY A 229 -17.70 42.44 -13.57
C GLY A 229 -17.25 41.42 -14.61
N THR A 230 -15.94 41.20 -14.76
CA THR A 230 -15.37 40.18 -15.64
C THR A 230 -15.46 38.79 -15.00
N ILE A 231 -15.67 37.75 -15.82
CA ILE A 231 -15.73 36.36 -15.37
C ILE A 231 -14.36 35.71 -15.57
N GLN A 232 -13.73 35.26 -14.49
CA GLN A 232 -12.46 34.55 -14.51
C GLN A 232 -12.63 33.12 -14.00
N SER A 233 -12.13 32.14 -14.76
CA SER A 233 -12.07 30.75 -14.29
C SER A 233 -10.89 30.58 -13.32
N VAL A 234 -11.17 30.22 -12.08
CA VAL A 234 -10.19 30.02 -11.01
C VAL A 234 -10.36 28.63 -10.38
N LEU A 235 -9.32 28.09 -9.75
CA LEU A 235 -9.49 26.85 -8.99
C LEU A 235 -10.48 27.04 -7.83
N ALA A 236 -11.37 26.06 -7.64
CA ALA A 236 -12.34 26.07 -6.55
C ALA A 236 -11.68 26.12 -5.15
N SER A 237 -10.43 25.65 -5.03
CA SER A 237 -9.62 25.75 -3.81
C SER A 237 -9.23 27.19 -3.43
N ASN A 238 -9.19 28.10 -4.40
CA ASN A 238 -8.73 29.47 -4.19
C ASN A 238 -9.87 30.45 -3.85
N LEU A 239 -11.13 29.96 -3.86
CA LEU A 239 -12.29 30.76 -3.51
C LEU A 239 -12.26 31.14 -2.02
N LYS A 240 -12.52 32.42 -1.75
CA LYS A 240 -12.68 32.97 -0.40
C LYS A 240 -14.16 33.19 -0.10
N VAL A 241 -14.49 33.18 1.20
CA VAL A 241 -15.83 33.54 1.68
C VAL A 241 -16.16 34.96 1.22
N GLY A 242 -17.38 35.17 0.72
CA GLY A 242 -17.83 36.44 0.14
C GLY A 242 -17.51 36.64 -1.34
N ASN A 243 -16.80 35.71 -1.99
CA ASN A 243 -16.62 35.77 -3.44
C ASN A 243 -17.94 35.50 -4.18
N LYS A 244 -18.15 36.19 -5.30
CA LYS A 244 -19.30 35.98 -6.19
C LYS A 244 -18.92 35.03 -7.31
N VAL A 245 -19.68 33.97 -7.48
CA VAL A 245 -19.42 32.91 -8.47
C VAL A 245 -20.63 32.80 -9.40
N LEU A 246 -20.38 32.74 -10.69
CA LEU A 246 -21.39 32.48 -11.71
C LEU A 246 -21.50 30.97 -11.94
N ILE A 247 -22.71 30.42 -11.90
CA ILE A 247 -22.95 29.00 -12.20
C ILE A 247 -23.96 28.92 -13.33
N LYS A 248 -23.54 28.33 -14.46
CA LYS A 248 -24.39 28.17 -15.64
C LYS A 248 -25.22 26.88 -15.55
N ALA A 249 -26.29 26.81 -16.33
CA ALA A 249 -27.06 25.58 -16.50
C ALA A 249 -26.15 24.44 -17.00
N GLY A 250 -26.25 23.28 -16.36
CA GLY A 250 -25.42 22.10 -16.61
C GLY A 250 -24.08 22.10 -15.88
N GLU A 251 -23.71 23.18 -15.17
CA GLU A 251 -22.49 23.21 -14.36
C GLU A 251 -22.73 22.67 -12.94
N LYS A 252 -21.68 22.11 -12.34
CA LYS A 252 -21.71 21.70 -10.94
C LYS A 252 -21.40 22.88 -10.04
N VAL A 253 -22.05 22.91 -8.89
CA VAL A 253 -21.80 23.90 -7.84
C VAL A 253 -20.42 23.65 -7.23
N SER A 254 -19.57 24.69 -7.21
CA SER A 254 -18.15 24.55 -6.81
C SER A 254 -17.88 24.64 -5.31
N THR A 255 -18.76 25.31 -4.56
CA THR A 255 -18.63 25.47 -3.11
C THR A 255 -20.02 25.67 -2.49
N ASP A 256 -20.12 25.53 -1.17
CA ASP A 256 -21.35 25.86 -0.45
C ASP A 256 -21.55 27.39 -0.50
N ALA A 257 -22.70 27.83 -1.01
CA ALA A 257 -22.97 29.23 -1.32
C ALA A 257 -24.46 29.59 -1.17
N VAL A 258 -24.78 30.89 -1.16
CA VAL A 258 -26.18 31.40 -1.20
C VAL A 258 -26.44 32.05 -2.53
N ILE A 259 -27.64 31.83 -3.08
CA ILE A 259 -28.07 32.49 -4.32
C ILE A 259 -28.32 33.97 -4.04
N ILE A 260 -27.60 34.85 -4.75
CA ILE A 260 -27.80 36.31 -4.71
C ILE A 260 -28.63 36.81 -5.89
N LYS A 261 -28.60 36.12 -7.03
CA LYS A 261 -29.46 36.42 -8.19
C LYS A 261 -29.79 35.17 -8.99
N GLY A 262 -30.99 35.19 -9.58
CA GLY A 262 -31.52 34.12 -10.41
C GLY A 262 -32.28 33.07 -9.61
N ASP A 263 -32.86 32.13 -10.33
CA ASP A 263 -33.56 30.96 -9.82
C ASP A 263 -33.18 29.74 -10.67
N THR A 264 -33.23 28.56 -10.06
CA THR A 264 -32.72 27.33 -10.67
C THR A 264 -33.37 26.10 -10.06
N ASP A 265 -33.44 25.04 -10.84
CA ASP A 265 -33.59 23.68 -10.33
C ASP A 265 -32.21 23.09 -10.04
N ILE A 266 -32.01 22.60 -8.82
CA ILE A 266 -30.78 21.94 -8.41
C ILE A 266 -31.02 20.46 -8.20
N ASN A 267 -30.26 19.65 -8.92
CA ASN A 267 -30.24 18.21 -8.71
C ASN A 267 -29.19 17.84 -7.65
N SER A 268 -29.68 17.38 -6.49
CA SER A 268 -28.88 16.93 -5.36
C SER A 268 -28.79 15.40 -5.23
N SER A 269 -29.26 14.63 -6.22
CA SER A 269 -29.30 13.16 -6.20
C SER A 269 -27.97 12.51 -5.81
N MET A 270 -26.85 13.12 -6.19
CA MET A 270 -25.50 12.61 -5.91
C MET A 270 -25.12 12.69 -4.42
N ILE A 271 -25.77 13.56 -3.64
CA ILE A 271 -25.46 13.80 -2.22
C ILE A 271 -26.61 13.32 -1.33
N THR A 272 -27.84 13.74 -1.63
CA THR A 272 -29.03 13.42 -0.82
C THR A 272 -29.68 12.10 -1.22
N GLY A 273 -29.42 11.60 -2.43
CA GLY A 273 -30.10 10.41 -2.98
C GLY A 273 -31.50 10.68 -3.52
N GLU A 274 -31.98 11.93 -3.45
CA GLU A 274 -33.30 12.31 -3.96
C GLU A 274 -33.25 12.52 -5.48
N PHE A 275 -34.14 11.86 -6.22
CA PHE A 275 -34.11 11.85 -7.68
C PHE A 275 -34.61 13.16 -8.31
N LEU A 276 -35.60 13.81 -7.70
CA LEU A 276 -36.23 15.01 -8.24
C LEU A 276 -35.40 16.26 -7.91
N PRO A 277 -35.10 17.12 -8.91
CA PRO A 277 -34.49 18.42 -8.67
C PRO A 277 -35.35 19.28 -7.75
N VAL A 278 -34.70 20.05 -6.88
CA VAL A 278 -35.37 20.98 -5.96
C VAL A 278 -35.21 22.39 -6.51
N TYR A 279 -36.33 23.09 -6.64
CA TYR A 279 -36.35 24.49 -7.06
C TYR A 279 -35.78 25.39 -5.96
N LYS A 280 -34.91 26.33 -6.35
CA LYS A 280 -34.13 27.19 -5.47
C LYS A 280 -34.17 28.63 -5.97
N THR A 281 -34.33 29.55 -5.04
CA THR A 281 -34.50 30.99 -5.28
C THR A 281 -33.49 31.83 -4.49
N ILE A 282 -33.53 33.15 -4.67
CA ILE A 282 -32.65 34.09 -3.97
C ILE A 282 -32.77 33.91 -2.45
N GLY A 283 -31.62 33.78 -1.79
CA GLY A 283 -31.53 33.51 -0.35
C GLY A 283 -31.41 32.03 0.02
N ASP A 284 -31.67 31.11 -0.91
CA ASP A 284 -31.50 29.68 -0.64
C ASP A 284 -30.03 29.23 -0.74
N GLU A 285 -29.68 28.25 0.09
CA GLU A 285 -28.37 27.61 0.07
C GLU A 285 -28.25 26.57 -1.05
N VAL A 286 -27.06 26.56 -1.68
CA VAL A 286 -26.63 25.57 -2.68
C VAL A 286 -25.38 24.85 -2.18
N ILE A 287 -25.31 23.54 -2.44
CA ILE A 287 -24.29 22.66 -1.84
C ILE A 287 -23.23 22.31 -2.88
N ALA A 288 -21.96 22.28 -2.48
CA ALA A 288 -20.88 21.85 -3.36
C ALA A 288 -21.10 20.44 -3.94
N GLY A 289 -20.96 20.28 -5.25
CA GLY A 289 -21.11 19.01 -5.96
C GLY A 289 -22.51 18.71 -6.50
N THR A 290 -23.53 19.52 -6.19
CA THR A 290 -24.85 19.43 -6.83
C THR A 290 -24.81 19.96 -8.26
N LEU A 291 -25.73 19.52 -9.11
CA LEU A 291 -25.81 19.94 -10.50
C LEU A 291 -26.86 21.05 -10.65
N ASN A 292 -26.46 22.20 -11.19
CA ASN A 292 -27.42 23.19 -11.68
C ASN A 292 -28.05 22.64 -12.98
N THR A 293 -29.36 22.38 -12.99
CA THR A 293 -30.02 21.86 -14.21
C THR A 293 -30.55 22.97 -15.12
N THR A 294 -31.01 24.09 -14.56
CA THR A 294 -31.73 25.14 -15.29
C THR A 294 -31.33 26.52 -14.80
N GLY A 295 -31.30 27.50 -15.71
CA GLY A 295 -31.03 28.89 -15.37
C GLY A 295 -29.55 29.21 -15.12
N ILE A 296 -29.29 30.49 -14.92
CA ILE A 296 -27.97 31.03 -14.57
C ILE A 296 -28.13 31.71 -13.23
N ILE A 297 -27.29 31.32 -12.27
CA ILE A 297 -27.31 31.88 -10.92
C ILE A 297 -25.99 32.56 -10.60
N GLU A 298 -26.09 33.68 -9.88
CA GLU A 298 -24.97 34.26 -9.18
C GLU A 298 -25.07 33.83 -7.72
N VAL A 299 -23.99 33.27 -7.18
CA VAL A 299 -23.94 32.80 -5.80
C VAL A 299 -22.80 33.44 -5.03
N GLU A 300 -23.00 33.66 -3.73
CA GLU A 300 -21.98 34.17 -2.82
C GLU A 300 -21.44 33.03 -1.94
N VAL A 301 -20.12 32.86 -1.93
CA VAL A 301 -19.44 31.78 -1.20
C VAL A 301 -19.64 31.91 0.32
N LEU A 302 -20.27 30.91 0.94
CA LEU A 302 -20.47 30.85 2.39
C LEU A 302 -19.28 30.23 3.13
N LYS A 303 -18.73 29.15 2.57
CA LYS A 303 -17.71 28.32 3.25
C LYS A 303 -16.45 28.23 2.41
N LYS A 304 -15.31 28.10 3.10
CA LYS A 304 -14.03 27.76 2.46
C LYS A 304 -14.11 26.37 1.84
N SER A 305 -13.29 26.12 0.81
CA SER A 305 -13.23 24.83 0.10
C SER A 305 -13.05 23.61 1.04
N THR A 306 -12.31 23.78 2.14
CA THR A 306 -12.08 22.72 3.16
C THR A 306 -13.29 22.44 4.07
N ASP A 307 -14.22 23.39 4.19
CA ASP A 307 -15.35 23.36 5.14
C ASP A 307 -16.70 23.08 4.48
N THR A 308 -16.73 22.85 3.16
CA THR A 308 -17.96 22.51 2.43
C THR A 308 -18.59 21.22 2.96
N THR A 309 -19.89 21.07 2.74
CA THR A 309 -20.64 19.88 3.17
C THR A 309 -20.04 18.62 2.52
N LEU A 310 -19.69 18.69 1.24
CA LEU A 310 -19.00 17.61 0.54
C LEU A 310 -17.62 17.31 1.14
N SER A 311 -16.80 18.32 1.44
CA SER A 311 -15.50 18.13 2.09
C SER A 311 -15.63 17.50 3.48
N LYS A 312 -16.66 17.85 4.26
CA LYS A 312 -16.96 17.20 5.54
C LYS A 312 -17.39 15.75 5.37
N ILE A 313 -18.24 15.44 4.40
CA ILE A 313 -18.63 14.05 4.09
C ILE A 313 -17.39 13.23 3.70
N ILE A 314 -16.54 13.77 2.82
CA ILE A 314 -15.27 13.14 2.41
C ILE A 314 -14.36 12.93 3.62
N ALA A 315 -14.22 13.94 4.50
CA ALA A 315 -13.41 13.82 5.71
C ALA A 315 -13.95 12.76 6.67
N LEU A 316 -15.27 12.68 6.87
CA LEU A 316 -15.91 11.66 7.70
C LEU A 316 -15.72 10.25 7.13
N LEU A 317 -15.94 10.07 5.82
CA LEU A 317 -15.75 8.79 5.12
C LEU A 317 -14.28 8.35 5.14
N SER A 318 -13.35 9.28 4.86
CA SER A 318 -11.91 9.02 4.94
C SER A 318 -11.50 8.61 6.35
N THR A 319 -11.98 9.33 7.38
CA THR A 319 -11.70 9.00 8.78
C THR A 319 -12.26 7.62 9.16
N ALA A 320 -13.46 7.27 8.69
CA ALA A 320 -14.07 5.96 8.92
C ALA A 320 -13.27 4.82 8.29
N GLN A 321 -12.76 4.99 7.06
CA GLN A 321 -11.92 3.99 6.37
C GLN A 321 -10.48 3.93 6.89
N SER A 322 -9.95 5.02 7.44
CA SER A 322 -8.59 5.07 8.01
C SER A 322 -8.44 4.26 9.30
N LYS A 323 -9.55 3.80 9.87
CA LYS A 323 -9.55 2.95 11.06
C LYS A 323 -8.95 1.59 10.68
N LYS A 324 -7.75 1.28 11.22
CA LYS A 324 -6.95 0.09 10.86
C LYS A 324 -7.85 -1.16 10.80
N LEU A 325 -7.84 -1.85 9.65
CA LEU A 325 -8.60 -3.08 9.44
C LEU A 325 -8.18 -4.13 10.49
N PRO A 326 -9.11 -4.65 11.32
CA PRO A 326 -8.80 -5.53 12.44
C PRO A 326 -8.14 -6.85 12.01
N ILE A 327 -8.46 -7.34 10.80
CA ILE A 327 -7.97 -8.61 10.26
C ILE A 327 -6.43 -8.59 10.04
N SER A 328 -5.87 -7.46 9.58
CA SER A 328 -4.44 -7.36 9.28
C SER A 328 -3.59 -7.28 10.55
N ARG A 329 -4.10 -6.60 11.59
CA ARG A 329 -3.44 -6.58 12.92
C ARG A 329 -3.39 -7.96 13.55
N PHE A 330 -4.40 -8.79 13.33
CA PHE A 330 -4.43 -10.16 13.81
C PHE A 330 -3.36 -11.01 13.11
N ALA A 331 -3.28 -10.94 11.78
CA ALA A 331 -2.26 -11.65 11.00
C ALA A 331 -0.83 -11.26 11.43
N ASP A 332 -0.55 -9.97 11.62
CA ASP A 332 0.76 -9.48 12.09
C ASP A 332 1.09 -9.95 13.52
N LYS A 333 0.08 -10.09 14.39
CA LYS A 333 0.26 -10.60 15.75
C LYS A 333 0.57 -12.10 15.75
N VAL A 334 -0.13 -12.87 14.91
CA VAL A 334 0.12 -14.30 14.74
C VAL A 334 1.53 -14.52 14.18
N ALA A 335 1.93 -13.79 13.14
CA ALA A 335 3.27 -13.90 12.55
C ALA A 335 4.39 -13.63 13.56
N ASN A 336 4.24 -12.60 14.41
CA ASN A 336 5.23 -12.25 15.43
C ASN A 336 5.44 -13.33 16.50
N ILE A 337 4.47 -14.22 16.71
CA ILE A 337 4.60 -15.37 17.64
C ILE A 337 5.04 -16.62 16.87
N PHE A 338 4.44 -16.86 15.71
CA PHE A 338 4.67 -18.04 14.89
C PHE A 338 6.10 -18.11 14.36
N VAL A 339 6.62 -17.01 13.79
CA VAL A 339 7.95 -17.02 13.16
C VAL A 339 9.08 -17.34 14.15
N PRO A 340 9.18 -16.69 15.33
CA PRO A 340 10.19 -17.06 16.32
C PRO A 340 10.03 -18.50 16.84
N THR A 341 8.78 -18.96 16.99
CA THR A 341 8.50 -20.33 17.45
C THR A 341 9.00 -21.37 16.45
N VAL A 342 8.73 -21.17 15.16
CA VAL A 342 9.21 -22.06 14.09
C VAL A 342 10.72 -22.06 14.00
N ILE A 343 11.38 -20.89 14.09
CA ILE A 343 12.85 -20.81 14.10
C ILE A 343 13.40 -21.55 15.32
N GLY A 344 12.78 -21.39 16.49
CA GLY A 344 13.15 -22.13 17.70
C GLY A 344 13.03 -23.64 17.54
N ILE A 345 11.93 -24.12 16.96
CA ILE A 345 11.73 -25.55 16.66
C ILE A 345 12.76 -26.04 15.64
N SER A 346 13.03 -25.29 14.58
CA SER A 346 14.03 -25.63 13.55
C SER A 346 15.43 -25.78 14.14
N ILE A 347 15.85 -24.89 15.05
CA ILE A 347 17.13 -25.00 15.78
C ILE A 347 17.12 -26.19 16.73
N LEU A 348 16.02 -26.42 17.45
CA LEU A 348 15.91 -27.56 18.37
C LEU A 348 16.00 -28.89 17.61
N THR A 349 15.30 -29.03 16.49
CA THR A 349 15.37 -30.20 15.61
C THR A 349 16.79 -30.43 15.11
N PHE A 350 17.50 -29.36 14.71
CA PHE A 350 18.91 -29.47 14.32
C PHE A 350 19.78 -30.03 15.45
N LEU A 351 19.67 -29.49 16.66
CA LEU A 351 20.46 -29.93 17.81
C LEU A 351 20.15 -31.38 18.18
N VAL A 352 18.87 -31.75 18.24
CA VAL A 352 18.44 -33.11 18.59
C VAL A 352 19.00 -34.12 17.58
N TRP A 353 18.85 -33.88 16.27
CA TRP A 353 19.36 -34.80 15.27
C TRP A 353 20.89 -34.86 15.25
N TYR A 354 21.56 -33.72 15.45
CA TYR A 354 23.01 -33.67 15.52
C TYR A 354 23.57 -34.50 16.68
N PHE A 355 22.98 -34.41 17.87
CA PHE A 355 23.46 -35.11 19.05
C PHE A 355 23.00 -36.58 19.17
N LEU A 356 21.79 -36.93 18.70
CA LEU A 356 21.26 -38.29 18.84
C LEU A 356 21.55 -39.21 17.65
N VAL A 357 21.53 -38.69 16.42
CA VAL A 357 21.69 -39.49 15.20
C VAL A 357 23.14 -39.48 14.70
N GLY A 358 23.90 -38.42 15.01
CA GLY A 358 25.32 -38.30 14.68
C GLY A 358 25.62 -37.96 13.21
N ASP A 359 24.59 -37.76 12.37
CA ASP A 359 24.75 -37.30 10.99
C ASP A 359 24.38 -35.81 10.85
N ALA A 360 25.40 -34.99 10.57
CA ALA A 360 25.24 -33.55 10.38
C ALA A 360 24.37 -33.21 9.17
N LEU A 361 24.40 -34.02 8.10
CA LEU A 361 23.62 -33.76 6.88
C LEU A 361 22.13 -33.98 7.12
N SER A 362 21.76 -35.09 7.77
CA SER A 362 20.38 -35.37 8.17
C SER A 362 19.82 -34.32 9.14
N ALA A 363 20.64 -33.81 10.06
CA ALA A 363 20.25 -32.74 10.99
C ALA A 363 19.93 -31.43 10.26
N ILE A 364 20.75 -31.04 9.29
CA ILE A 364 20.52 -29.85 8.44
C ILE A 364 19.23 -30.04 7.64
N LEU A 365 19.06 -31.18 6.99
CA LEU A 365 17.85 -31.49 6.20
C LEU A 365 16.57 -31.43 7.01
N ALA A 366 16.55 -32.03 8.20
CA ALA A 366 15.39 -31.99 9.10
C ALA A 366 15.05 -30.54 9.51
N SER A 367 16.07 -29.74 9.84
CA SER A 367 15.91 -28.33 10.21
C SER A 367 15.38 -27.47 9.05
N ILE A 368 15.92 -27.67 7.84
CA ILE A 368 15.47 -26.98 6.61
C ILE A 368 14.03 -27.38 6.27
N SER A 369 13.69 -28.66 6.40
CA SER A 369 12.34 -29.17 6.14
C SER A 369 11.30 -28.49 7.03
N VAL A 370 11.61 -28.30 8.33
CA VAL A 370 10.74 -27.55 9.25
C VAL A 370 10.52 -26.11 8.77
N LEU A 371 11.57 -25.42 8.32
CA LEU A 371 11.47 -24.04 7.83
C LEU A 371 10.63 -23.94 6.54
N ILE A 372 10.81 -24.88 5.61
CA ILE A 372 10.10 -24.91 4.32
C ILE A 372 8.61 -25.17 4.56
N ILE A 373 8.27 -26.23 5.31
CA ILE A 373 6.89 -26.66 5.55
C ILE A 373 6.10 -25.61 6.35
N SER A 374 6.78 -24.86 7.21
CA SER A 374 6.14 -23.85 8.05
C SER A 374 5.83 -22.55 7.29
N CYS A 375 6.31 -22.37 6.06
CA CYS A 375 6.06 -21.15 5.30
C CYS A 375 4.59 -21.09 4.85
N PRO A 376 3.77 -20.14 5.34
CA PRO A 376 2.37 -20.03 4.91
C PRO A 376 2.34 -19.42 3.51
N CYS A 377 2.08 -20.25 2.49
CA CYS A 377 1.96 -19.86 1.08
C CYS A 377 0.64 -19.15 0.80
#